data_AF-A0A1E7Q2Y4-F1
#
_entry.id   AF-A0A1E7Q2Y4-F1
#
_cell.length_a   1.000
_cell.length_b   1.000
_cell.length_c   1.000
_cell.angle_alpha   90.00
_cell.angle_beta   90.00
_cell.angle_gamma   90.00
#
_symmetry.space_group_name_H-M   'P 1'
#
loop_
_entity.id
_entity.type
_entity.pdbx_description
1 polymer ?
#
loop_
_entity_poly.entity_id
_entity_poly.type
_entity_poly.pdbx_seq_one_letter_code
_entity_poly.pdbx_strand_id
1 'polypeptide(L)'
;MNSDVQTKAFLDKYTTLALLIGLIVYPVLYSNDFFSSMLLPFLPDEFTSLLYNNEARAGWWYFIFSNLFYHWTPLLFIWYALAKNNESWSSVGVNWSWFAKHKYWYIGLLVVLVISAFIVPNIYYGSELPARSQAGFIGPISTLERLAAIIVLAFTAAITEEIIFRGFALTRLNRIIKNPWFILPIIAVSFVFIHGEIRSISLTLNYLIFSLIFGATFILLRFKRLEILIVIHFMINASLVFVP
;
A
#
# COMPACT_ATOMS: atom_id res chain seq x y z
N MET A 1 2.08 -45.94 -18.88
CA MET A 1 1.93 -44.59 -19.43
C MET A 1 0.71 -43.97 -18.77
N ASN A 2 0.88 -43.34 -17.61
CA ASN A 2 -0.20 -42.53 -17.04
C ASN A 2 -0.13 -41.18 -17.73
N SER A 3 -1.22 -40.83 -18.40
CA SER A 3 -1.43 -39.54 -19.02
C SER A 3 -1.36 -38.45 -17.94
N ASP A 4 -0.22 -37.77 -17.90
CA ASP A 4 -0.12 -36.41 -17.37
C ASP A 4 -1.11 -35.55 -18.16
N VAL A 5 -2.34 -35.51 -17.67
CA VAL A 5 -3.24 -34.41 -17.96
C VAL A 5 -2.55 -33.20 -17.35
N GLN A 6 -1.73 -32.53 -18.15
CA GLN A 6 -1.34 -31.15 -17.92
C GLN A 6 -2.64 -30.35 -17.90
N THR A 7 -3.31 -30.34 -16.75
CA THR A 7 -4.36 -29.40 -16.42
C THR A 7 -3.77 -28.04 -16.68
N LYS A 8 -4.19 -27.42 -17.80
CA LYS A 8 -3.89 -26.03 -18.12
C LYS A 8 -4.07 -25.24 -16.84
N ALA A 9 -3.03 -24.50 -16.46
CA ALA A 9 -3.04 -23.68 -15.26
C ALA A 9 -3.99 -22.49 -15.46
N PHE A 10 -5.29 -22.76 -15.39
CA PHE A 10 -6.32 -21.73 -15.43
C PHE A 10 -6.48 -21.17 -14.03
N LEU A 11 -6.52 -19.85 -13.95
CA LEU A 11 -6.98 -19.17 -12.76
C LEU A 11 -8.50 -19.26 -12.70
N ASP A 12 -9.05 -19.49 -11.52
CA ASP A 12 -10.49 -19.42 -11.32
C ASP A 12 -10.99 -17.97 -11.50
N LYS A 13 -12.31 -17.83 -11.67
CA LYS A 13 -12.93 -16.53 -11.92
C LYS A 13 -12.72 -15.53 -10.77
N TYR A 14 -12.63 -15.99 -9.52
CA TYR A 14 -12.45 -15.12 -8.37
C TYR A 14 -11.01 -14.60 -8.30
N THR A 15 -10.03 -15.47 -8.54
CA THR A 15 -8.62 -15.05 -8.65
C THR A 15 -8.42 -14.09 -9.81
N THR A 16 -9.03 -14.36 -10.96
CA THR A 16 -8.95 -13.49 -12.14
C THR A 16 -9.54 -12.12 -11.84
N LEU A 17 -10.72 -12.07 -11.20
CA LEU A 17 -11.35 -10.81 -10.78
C LEU A 17 -10.49 -10.04 -9.78
N ALA A 18 -9.92 -10.71 -8.77
CA ALA A 18 -9.05 -10.07 -7.79
C ALA A 18 -7.77 -9.52 -8.42
N LEU A 19 -7.17 -10.21 -9.41
CA LEU A 19 -6.04 -9.71 -10.17
C LEU A 19 -6.41 -8.49 -11.02
N LEU A 20 -7.56 -8.54 -11.71
CA LEU A 20 -8.06 -7.41 -12.51
C LEU A 20 -8.28 -6.18 -11.62
N ILE A 21 -8.88 -6.37 -10.45
CA ILE A 21 -9.12 -5.28 -9.51
C ILE A 21 -7.80 -4.74 -8.96
N GLY A 22 -6.92 -5.61 -8.46
CA GLY A 22 -5.66 -5.19 -7.82
C GLY A 22 -4.63 -4.60 -8.78
N LEU A 23 -4.54 -5.07 -10.03
CA LEU A 23 -3.50 -4.68 -10.97
C LEU A 23 -3.95 -3.67 -12.03
N ILE A 24 -5.26 -3.47 -12.23
CA ILE A 24 -5.78 -2.59 -13.27
C ILE A 24 -6.76 -1.58 -12.69
N VAL A 25 -7.88 -2.03 -12.14
CA VAL A 25 -8.94 -1.12 -11.69
C VAL A 25 -8.44 -0.19 -10.59
N TYR A 26 -7.85 -0.75 -9.52
CA TYR A 26 -7.33 0.05 -8.41
C TYR A 26 -6.27 1.07 -8.85
N PRO A 27 -5.18 0.67 -9.56
CA PRO A 27 -4.19 1.63 -10.05
C PRO A 27 -4.77 2.72 -10.95
N VAL A 28 -5.67 2.38 -11.89
CA VAL A 28 -6.27 3.35 -12.81
C VAL A 28 -7.19 4.34 -12.07
N LEU A 29 -8.01 3.84 -11.14
CA LEU A 29 -8.89 4.71 -10.35
C LEU A 29 -8.10 5.59 -9.38
N TYR A 30 -6.96 5.10 -8.88
CA TYR A 30 -6.10 5.89 -7.99
C TYR A 30 -5.28 6.93 -8.77
N SER A 31 -4.71 6.57 -9.92
CA SER A 31 -3.81 7.42 -10.70
C SER A 31 -4.50 8.63 -11.34
N ASN A 32 -5.74 8.44 -11.81
CA ASN A 32 -6.49 9.48 -12.50
C ASN A 32 -7.21 10.45 -11.54
N ASP A 33 -6.90 10.37 -10.25
CA ASP A 33 -7.62 11.10 -9.21
C ASP A 33 -9.15 10.89 -9.38
N PHE A 34 -9.54 9.65 -9.70
CA PHE A 34 -10.89 9.33 -10.18
C PHE A 34 -11.95 9.75 -9.17
N PHE A 35 -11.69 9.56 -7.88
CA PHE A 35 -12.65 9.95 -6.85
C PHE A 35 -12.76 11.47 -6.78
N SER A 36 -11.66 12.21 -6.90
CA SER A 36 -11.76 13.67 -6.89
C SER A 36 -12.48 14.18 -8.15
N SER A 37 -12.16 13.64 -9.32
CA SER A 37 -12.79 14.04 -10.59
C SER A 37 -14.23 13.55 -10.75
N MET A 38 -14.60 12.42 -10.16
CA MET A 38 -15.95 11.85 -10.25
C MET A 38 -16.84 12.30 -9.08
N LEU A 39 -16.36 12.33 -7.84
CA LEU A 39 -17.21 12.63 -6.67
C LEU A 39 -17.27 14.12 -6.35
N LEU A 40 -16.17 14.88 -6.45
CA LEU A 40 -16.18 16.29 -6.04
C LEU A 40 -17.20 17.15 -6.81
N PRO A 41 -17.46 16.92 -8.12
CA PRO A 41 -18.50 17.68 -8.83
C PRO A 41 -19.92 17.49 -8.29
N PHE A 42 -20.19 16.44 -7.51
CA PHE A 42 -21.49 16.18 -6.90
C PHE A 42 -21.56 16.58 -5.42
N LEU A 43 -20.46 17.07 -4.85
CA LEU A 43 -20.42 17.55 -3.47
C LEU A 43 -20.73 19.06 -3.44
N PRO A 44 -21.34 19.57 -2.36
CA PRO A 44 -21.58 21.01 -2.20
C PRO A 44 -20.28 21.83 -2.29
N ASP A 45 -20.36 23.03 -2.88
CA ASP A 45 -19.22 23.94 -3.05
C ASP A 45 -18.52 24.30 -1.73
N GLU A 46 -19.28 24.34 -0.64
CA GLU A 46 -18.76 24.55 0.72
C GLU A 46 -17.81 23.42 1.14
N PHE A 47 -18.09 22.18 0.73
CA PHE A 47 -17.22 21.04 1.03
C PHE A 47 -15.99 21.00 0.14
N THR A 48 -16.14 21.27 -1.15
CA THR A 48 -15.01 21.27 -2.10
C THR A 48 -14.02 22.40 -1.79
N SER A 49 -14.53 23.59 -1.46
CA SER A 49 -13.69 24.73 -1.05
C SER A 49 -12.88 24.46 0.23
N LEU A 50 -13.41 23.68 1.18
CA LEU A 50 -12.66 23.22 2.36
C LEU A 50 -11.48 22.30 1.99
N LEU A 51 -11.65 21.42 1.00
CA LEU A 51 -10.56 20.52 0.56
C LEU A 51 -9.39 21.27 -0.09
N TYR A 52 -9.67 22.37 -0.77
CA TYR A 52 -8.65 23.24 -1.36
C TYR A 52 -8.10 24.29 -0.38
N ASN A 53 -8.72 24.44 0.80
CA ASN A 53 -8.20 25.31 1.85
C ASN A 53 -7.02 24.63 2.58
N ASN A 54 -5.81 25.04 2.21
CA ASN A 54 -4.57 24.50 2.79
C ASN A 54 -4.44 24.76 4.30
N GLU A 55 -5.07 25.79 4.85
CA GLU A 55 -5.01 26.10 6.29
C GLU A 55 -5.84 25.11 7.11
N ALA A 56 -6.94 24.60 6.55
CA ALA A 56 -7.86 23.71 7.25
C ALA A 56 -7.39 22.24 7.29
N ARG A 57 -6.31 21.89 6.56
CA ARG A 57 -5.79 20.51 6.41
C ARG A 57 -6.85 19.47 5.99
N ALA A 58 -8.02 19.88 5.49
CA ALA A 58 -9.12 18.98 5.15
C ALA A 58 -8.73 18.05 3.98
N GLY A 59 -7.99 18.56 3.00
CA GLY A 59 -7.44 17.75 1.91
C GLY A 59 -6.53 16.61 2.42
N TRP A 60 -5.74 16.84 3.47
CA TRP A 60 -4.87 15.81 4.05
C TRP A 60 -5.69 14.69 4.69
N TRP A 61 -6.72 15.04 5.45
CA TRP A 61 -7.64 14.06 6.03
C TRP A 61 -8.41 13.28 4.98
N TYR A 62 -8.92 13.96 3.95
CA TYR A 62 -9.54 13.30 2.81
C TYR A 62 -8.59 12.30 2.14
N PHE A 63 -7.33 12.69 1.93
CA PHE A 63 -6.31 11.80 1.39
C PHE A 63 -6.11 10.55 2.28
N ILE A 64 -6.01 10.72 3.60
CA ILE A 64 -5.88 9.61 4.56
C ILE A 64 -7.06 8.64 4.47
N PHE A 65 -8.29 9.14 4.54
CA PHE A 65 -9.48 8.28 4.48
C PHE A 65 -9.64 7.59 3.13
N SER A 66 -9.35 8.32 2.04
CA SER A 66 -9.34 7.76 0.70
C SER A 66 -8.31 6.63 0.60
N ASN A 67 -7.08 6.86 1.08
CA ASN A 67 -6.02 5.87 1.07
C ASN A 67 -6.45 4.58 1.80
N LEU A 68 -7.07 4.71 2.98
CA LEU A 68 -7.63 3.55 3.70
C LEU A 68 -8.63 2.78 2.82
N PHE A 69 -9.61 3.47 2.21
CA PHE A 69 -10.64 2.81 1.40
C PHE A 69 -10.06 2.11 0.17
N TYR A 70 -9.19 2.81 -0.57
CA TYR A 70 -8.61 2.31 -1.81
C TYR A 70 -7.70 1.11 -1.62
N HIS A 71 -6.98 1.02 -0.50
CA HIS A 71 -6.03 -0.05 -0.24
C HIS A 71 -6.70 -1.31 0.30
N TRP A 72 -7.69 -1.16 1.18
CA TRP A 72 -8.40 -2.30 1.76
C TRP A 72 -9.41 -2.92 0.78
N THR A 73 -9.99 -2.15 -0.14
CA THR A 73 -10.99 -2.68 -1.09
C THR A 73 -10.43 -3.83 -1.97
N PRO A 74 -9.30 -3.68 -2.69
CA PRO A 74 -8.70 -4.79 -3.45
C PRO A 74 -8.30 -5.97 -2.55
N LEU A 75 -7.86 -5.70 -1.32
CA LEU A 75 -7.50 -6.75 -0.37
C LEU A 75 -8.72 -7.60 0.03
N LEU A 76 -9.92 -7.01 0.11
CA LEU A 76 -11.17 -7.76 0.34
C LEU A 76 -11.48 -8.73 -0.82
N PHE A 77 -11.25 -8.31 -2.08
CA PHE A 77 -11.42 -9.20 -3.24
C PHE A 77 -10.39 -10.34 -3.21
N ILE A 78 -9.15 -10.06 -2.82
CA ILE A 78 -8.12 -11.08 -2.63
C ILE A 78 -8.53 -12.06 -1.53
N TRP A 79 -8.94 -11.57 -0.36
CA TRP A 79 -9.41 -12.42 0.74
C TRP A 79 -10.57 -13.32 0.30
N TYR A 80 -11.55 -12.75 -0.41
CA TYR A 80 -12.67 -13.50 -0.95
C TYR A 80 -12.23 -14.57 -1.96
N ALA A 81 -11.28 -14.26 -2.85
CA ALA A 81 -10.71 -15.23 -3.78
C ALA A 81 -9.96 -16.37 -3.06
N LEU A 82 -9.18 -16.07 -2.01
CA LEU A 82 -8.53 -17.11 -1.20
C LEU A 82 -9.56 -18.01 -0.53
N ALA A 83 -10.58 -17.43 0.10
CA ALA A 83 -11.64 -18.17 0.76
C ALA A 83 -12.40 -19.09 -0.21
N LYS A 84 -12.72 -18.61 -1.42
CA LYS A 84 -13.41 -19.44 -2.44
C LYS A 84 -12.56 -20.58 -3.00
N ASN A 85 -11.24 -20.47 -2.92
CA ASN A 85 -10.32 -21.53 -3.34
C ASN A 85 -9.84 -22.42 -2.17
N ASN A 86 -10.39 -22.25 -0.96
CA ASN A 86 -9.92 -22.92 0.26
C ASN A 86 -8.42 -22.73 0.51
N GLU A 87 -7.88 -21.57 0.11
CA GLU A 87 -6.49 -21.21 0.32
C GLU A 87 -6.36 -20.31 1.56
N SER A 88 -5.23 -20.40 2.26
CA SER A 88 -4.92 -19.52 3.39
C SER A 88 -3.94 -18.42 2.97
N TRP A 89 -3.75 -17.39 3.77
CA TRP A 89 -2.75 -16.33 3.52
C TRP A 89 -1.32 -16.86 3.29
N SER A 90 -1.00 -18.06 3.77
CA SER A 90 0.30 -18.69 3.51
C SER A 90 0.53 -18.99 2.02
N SER A 91 -0.52 -19.17 1.22
CA SER A 91 -0.42 -19.38 -0.24
C SER A 91 -0.01 -18.13 -1.01
N VAL A 92 -0.02 -16.96 -0.35
CA VAL A 92 0.51 -15.69 -0.86
C VAL A 92 1.75 -15.25 -0.07
N GLY A 93 2.35 -16.16 0.70
CA GLY A 93 3.62 -15.93 1.41
C GLY A 93 3.49 -15.25 2.78
N VAL A 94 2.27 -15.08 3.32
CA VAL A 94 2.03 -14.49 4.64
C VAL A 94 1.69 -15.55 5.67
N ASN A 95 2.44 -15.58 6.75
CA ASN A 95 2.20 -16.33 7.97
C ASN A 95 2.02 -15.38 9.16
N TRP A 96 0.77 -15.14 9.55
CA TRP A 96 0.41 -14.28 10.67
C TRP A 96 1.03 -14.69 12.01
N SER A 97 1.37 -15.98 12.19
CA SER A 97 2.04 -16.44 13.41
C SER A 97 3.46 -15.87 13.56
N TRP A 98 4.10 -15.44 12.46
CA TRP A 98 5.40 -14.80 12.50
C TRP A 98 5.32 -13.44 13.20
N PHE A 99 4.27 -12.65 12.96
CA PHE A 99 4.06 -11.39 13.67
C PHE A 99 3.78 -11.62 15.16
N ALA A 100 2.95 -12.61 15.49
CA ALA A 100 2.67 -12.97 16.88
C ALA A 100 3.94 -13.40 17.65
N LYS A 101 4.84 -14.14 16.99
CA LYS A 101 6.14 -14.55 17.55
C LYS A 101 7.04 -13.35 17.87
N HIS A 102 7.01 -12.30 17.05
CA HIS A 102 7.85 -11.10 17.21
C HIS A 102 7.10 -9.90 17.79
N LYS A 103 5.95 -10.12 18.45
CA LYS A 103 5.06 -9.06 18.96
C LYS A 103 5.76 -7.98 19.78
N TYR A 104 6.74 -8.34 20.61
CA TYR A 104 7.46 -7.37 21.44
C TYR A 104 8.33 -6.41 20.64
N TRP A 105 8.86 -6.83 19.49
CA TRP A 105 9.62 -5.96 18.61
C TRP A 105 8.70 -4.90 17.98
N TYR A 106 7.50 -5.30 17.55
CA TYR A 106 6.51 -4.36 17.03
C TYR A 106 5.97 -3.42 18.08
N ILE A 107 5.71 -3.92 19.29
CA ILE A 107 5.29 -3.07 20.41
C ILE A 107 6.37 -2.03 20.70
N GLY A 108 7.64 -2.44 20.81
CA GLY A 108 8.76 -1.52 21.01
C GLY A 108 8.87 -0.47 19.91
N LEU A 109 8.79 -0.89 18.64
CA LEU A 109 8.81 0.01 17.49
C LEU A 109 7.64 1.00 17.50
N LEU A 110 6.42 0.53 17.76
CA LEU A 110 5.23 1.36 17.85
C LEU A 110 5.31 2.35 19.01
N VAL A 111 5.83 1.94 20.18
CA VAL A 111 6.06 2.84 21.31
C VAL A 111 7.01 3.97 20.92
N VAL A 112 8.13 3.66 20.26
CA VAL A 112 9.08 4.67 19.78
C VAL A 112 8.40 5.64 18.80
N LEU A 113 7.65 5.13 17.82
CA LEU A 113 6.95 5.96 16.84
C LEU A 113 5.88 6.84 17.49
N VAL A 114 5.10 6.31 18.43
CA VAL A 114 4.08 7.06 19.17
C VAL A 114 4.72 8.15 20.00
N ILE A 115 5.75 7.85 20.81
CA ILE A 115 6.48 8.86 21.58
C ILE A 115 7.03 9.95 20.66
N SER A 116 7.61 9.55 19.52
CA SER A 116 8.13 10.49 18.52
C SER A 116 7.03 11.37 17.94
N ALA A 117 5.83 10.85 17.70
CA ALA A 117 4.69 11.64 17.22
C ALA A 117 4.31 12.79 18.17
N PHE A 118 4.52 12.65 19.49
CA PHE A 118 4.29 13.73 20.46
C PHE A 118 5.48 14.70 20.57
N ILE A 119 6.71 14.19 20.44
CA ILE A 119 7.92 15.00 20.63
C ILE A 119 8.26 15.83 19.37
N VAL A 120 8.21 15.20 18.20
CA VAL A 120 8.72 15.77 16.94
C VAL A 120 8.03 17.08 16.53
N PRO A 121 6.69 17.24 16.62
CA PRO A 121 6.05 18.53 16.31
C PRO A 121 6.60 19.68 17.14
N ASN A 122 6.84 19.45 18.43
CA ASN A 122 7.39 20.47 19.34
C ASN A 122 8.85 20.82 18.98
N ILE A 123 9.65 19.84 18.54
CA ILE A 123 11.02 20.08 18.09
C ILE A 123 11.05 20.98 16.84
N TYR A 124 10.17 20.72 15.87
CA TYR A 124 10.20 21.44 14.60
C TYR A 124 9.45 22.76 14.62
N TYR A 125 8.34 22.85 15.35
CA TYR A 125 7.40 23.97 15.24
C TYR A 125 7.10 24.68 16.57
N GLY A 126 7.57 24.13 17.70
CA GLY A 126 7.25 24.70 19.01
C GLY A 126 5.74 24.74 19.26
N SER A 127 5.20 25.93 19.56
CA SER A 127 3.78 26.12 19.86
C SER A 127 2.88 26.39 18.65
N GLU A 128 3.45 26.70 17.48
CA GLU A 128 2.69 27.14 16.31
C GLU A 128 2.88 26.15 15.16
N LEU A 129 1.81 25.48 14.74
CA LEU A 129 1.86 24.54 13.62
C LEU A 129 1.81 25.28 12.28
N PRO A 130 2.65 24.93 11.30
CA PRO A 130 2.57 25.51 9.96
C PRO A 130 1.33 25.00 9.22
N ALA A 131 0.85 25.72 8.21
CA ALA A 131 -0.24 25.22 7.36
C ALA A 131 0.16 23.98 6.52
N ARG A 132 1.47 23.76 6.28
CA ARG A 132 1.99 22.65 5.48
C ARG A 132 3.36 22.18 5.97
N SER A 133 3.58 20.86 5.89
CA SER A 133 4.87 20.24 6.17
C SER A 133 5.91 20.61 5.10
N GLN A 134 7.17 20.70 5.52
CA GLN A 134 8.31 20.93 4.61
C GLN A 134 8.59 19.70 3.72
N ALA A 135 8.19 18.51 4.17
CA ALA A 135 8.22 17.28 3.36
C ALA A 135 7.08 17.18 2.33
N GLY A 136 6.28 18.24 2.16
CA GLY A 136 5.24 18.33 1.15
C GLY A 136 3.85 18.06 1.70
N PHE A 137 2.91 17.73 0.80
CA PHE A 137 1.50 17.59 1.17
C PHE A 137 1.26 16.45 2.17
N ILE A 138 1.87 15.28 1.91
CA ILE A 138 1.66 14.05 2.69
C ILE A 138 2.27 14.15 4.09
N GLY A 139 3.29 15.00 4.26
CA GLY A 139 3.98 15.17 5.54
C GLY A 139 3.03 15.62 6.66
N PRO A 140 3.00 14.91 7.80
CA PRO A 140 2.19 15.28 8.94
C PRO A 140 2.84 16.43 9.74
N ILE A 141 2.04 17.38 10.20
CA ILE A 141 2.51 18.54 10.97
C ILE A 141 2.20 18.40 12.47
N SER A 142 1.08 17.79 12.81
CA SER A 142 0.60 17.67 14.20
C SER A 142 0.80 16.27 14.77
N THR A 143 0.67 16.12 16.09
CA THR A 143 0.66 14.81 16.75
C THR A 143 -0.40 13.89 16.17
N LEU A 144 -1.62 14.39 15.97
CA LEU A 144 -2.73 13.59 15.48
C LEU A 144 -2.48 13.12 14.04
N GLU A 145 -1.94 14.00 13.19
CA GLU A 145 -1.58 13.62 11.82
C GLU A 145 -0.44 12.59 11.79
N ARG A 146 0.56 12.71 12.68
CA ARG A 146 1.65 11.72 12.79
C ARG A 146 1.12 10.35 13.23
N LEU A 147 0.20 10.32 14.20
CA LEU A 147 -0.47 9.09 14.63
C LEU A 147 -1.30 8.47 13.50
N ALA A 148 -2.06 9.28 12.77
CA ALA A 148 -2.81 8.83 11.60
C ALA A 148 -1.87 8.34 10.48
N ALA A 149 -0.72 8.97 10.26
CA ALA A 149 0.28 8.51 9.30
C ALA A 149 0.86 7.14 9.68
N ILE A 150 1.09 6.85 10.97
CA ILE A 150 1.54 5.51 11.43
C ILE A 150 0.50 4.44 11.06
N ILE A 151 -0.77 4.69 11.35
CA ILE A 151 -1.83 3.68 11.20
C ILE A 151 -2.25 3.54 9.73
N VAL A 152 -2.51 4.66 9.05
CA VAL A 152 -3.07 4.63 7.71
C VAL A 152 -1.97 4.58 6.67
N LEU A 153 -1.03 5.53 6.67
CA LEU A 153 -0.01 5.56 5.61
C LEU A 153 1.04 4.48 5.74
N ALA A 154 1.48 4.16 6.97
CA ALA A 154 2.51 3.15 7.15
C ALA A 154 1.93 1.75 7.23
N PHE A 155 1.00 1.49 8.15
CA PHE A 155 0.51 0.14 8.38
C PHE A 155 -0.43 -0.37 7.28
N THR A 156 -1.40 0.44 6.84
CA THR A 156 -2.31 0.01 5.76
C THR A 156 -1.54 -0.24 4.47
N ALA A 157 -0.82 0.76 3.96
CA ALA A 157 -0.06 0.63 2.71
C ALA A 157 0.90 -0.57 2.73
N ALA A 158 1.71 -0.71 3.78
CA ALA A 158 2.69 -1.79 3.87
C ALA A 158 2.05 -3.19 3.85
N ILE A 159 0.89 -3.38 4.49
CA ILE A 159 0.20 -4.68 4.45
C ILE A 159 -0.47 -4.89 3.11
N THR A 160 -1.31 -3.94 2.68
CA THR A 160 -2.16 -4.12 1.51
C THR A 160 -1.33 -4.18 0.24
N GLU A 161 -0.36 -3.28 0.06
CA GLU A 161 0.43 -3.22 -1.17
C GLU A 161 1.34 -4.45 -1.31
N GLU A 162 1.99 -4.87 -0.23
CA GLU A 162 2.82 -6.07 -0.28
C GLU A 162 1.97 -7.31 -0.55
N ILE A 163 0.81 -7.44 0.09
CA ILE A 163 -0.11 -8.57 -0.17
C ILE A 163 -0.65 -8.52 -1.60
N ILE A 164 -1.07 -7.37 -2.12
CA ILE A 164 -1.64 -7.24 -3.47
C ILE A 164 -0.57 -7.53 -4.52
N PHE A 165 0.54 -6.78 -4.50
CA PHE A 165 1.51 -6.77 -5.59
C PHE A 165 2.55 -7.88 -5.46
N ARG A 166 3.05 -8.18 -4.26
CA ARG A 166 4.09 -9.21 -4.08
C ARG A 166 3.48 -10.55 -3.74
N GLY A 167 2.60 -10.60 -2.75
CA GLY A 167 1.98 -11.85 -2.31
C GLY A 167 1.07 -12.46 -3.37
N PHE A 168 -0.05 -11.80 -3.66
CA PHE A 168 -1.11 -12.35 -4.50
C PHE A 168 -0.74 -12.28 -5.99
N ALA A 169 -0.42 -11.09 -6.53
CA ALA A 169 -0.18 -10.94 -7.95
C ALA A 169 0.96 -11.82 -8.47
N LEU A 170 2.14 -11.80 -7.84
CA LEU A 170 3.24 -12.67 -8.28
C LEU A 170 2.89 -14.16 -8.15
N THR A 171 2.34 -14.61 -7.02
CA THR A 171 2.07 -16.05 -6.84
C THR A 171 0.97 -16.57 -7.78
N ARG A 172 -0.05 -15.76 -8.08
CA ARG A 172 -1.15 -16.17 -8.96
C ARG A 172 -0.74 -16.10 -10.42
N LEU A 173 -0.09 -15.03 -10.86
CA LEU A 173 0.42 -14.95 -12.23
C LEU A 173 1.48 -16.02 -12.50
N ASN A 174 2.28 -16.41 -11.50
CA ASN A 174 3.27 -17.48 -11.62
C ASN A 174 2.66 -18.88 -11.86
N ARG A 175 1.34 -19.05 -11.62
CA ARG A 175 0.64 -20.28 -12.04
C ARG A 175 0.53 -20.37 -13.56
N ILE A 176 0.39 -19.24 -14.25
CA ILE A 176 0.26 -19.16 -15.72
C ILE A 176 1.64 -18.93 -16.38
N ILE A 177 2.38 -17.94 -15.89
CA ILE A 177 3.68 -17.52 -16.42
C ILE A 177 4.78 -18.16 -15.59
N LYS A 178 5.40 -19.24 -16.11
CA LYS A 178 6.37 -20.05 -15.35
C LYS A 178 7.63 -19.30 -14.91
N ASN A 179 8.02 -18.25 -15.64
CA ASN A 179 9.18 -17.44 -15.28
C ASN A 179 8.71 -16.16 -14.56
N PRO A 180 8.88 -16.07 -13.23
CA PRO A 180 8.35 -14.95 -12.46
C PRO A 180 9.05 -13.61 -12.76
N TRP A 181 10.24 -13.64 -13.34
CA TRP A 181 10.95 -12.42 -13.74
C TRP A 181 10.24 -11.65 -14.85
N PHE A 182 9.40 -12.31 -15.67
CA PHE A 182 8.55 -11.62 -16.65
C PHE A 182 7.29 -10.99 -16.04
N ILE A 183 6.87 -11.47 -14.88
CA ILE A 183 5.70 -10.94 -14.15
C ILE A 183 6.08 -9.63 -13.47
N LEU A 184 7.32 -9.55 -12.97
CA LEU A 184 7.81 -8.45 -12.16
C LEU A 184 7.65 -7.06 -12.83
N PRO A 185 8.02 -6.84 -14.11
CA PRO A 185 7.78 -5.56 -14.78
C PRO A 185 6.31 -5.17 -14.90
N ILE A 186 5.41 -6.15 -15.11
CA ILE A 186 3.96 -5.91 -15.24
C ILE A 186 3.42 -5.33 -13.93
N ILE A 187 3.80 -5.97 -12.82
CA ILE A 187 3.42 -5.55 -11.47
C ILE A 187 4.05 -4.20 -11.14
N ALA A 188 5.30 -3.96 -11.55
CA ALA A 188 5.98 -2.70 -11.28
C ALA A 188 5.34 -1.50 -11.99
N VAL A 189 4.87 -1.67 -13.23
CA VAL A 189 4.10 -0.63 -13.93
C VAL A 189 2.80 -0.34 -13.16
N SER A 190 2.05 -1.37 -12.80
CA SER A 190 0.82 -1.24 -12.02
C SER A 190 1.05 -0.53 -10.67
N PHE A 191 2.14 -0.87 -9.98
CA PHE A 191 2.53 -0.27 -8.70
C PHE A 191 2.83 1.23 -8.81
N VAL A 192 3.44 1.69 -9.90
CA VAL A 192 3.67 3.12 -10.12
C VAL A 192 2.35 3.90 -10.14
N PHE A 193 1.30 3.36 -10.77
CA PHE A 193 0.01 4.05 -10.90
C PHE A 193 -0.75 4.17 -9.57
N ILE A 194 -0.54 3.28 -8.60
CA ILE A 194 -1.15 3.45 -7.26
C ILE A 194 -0.52 4.58 -6.43
N HIS A 195 0.49 5.27 -6.96
CA HIS A 195 1.07 6.45 -6.32
C HIS A 195 0.52 7.76 -6.90
N GLY A 196 -0.55 7.68 -7.69
CA GLY A 196 -1.25 8.83 -8.24
C GLY A 196 -0.70 9.26 -9.60
N GLU A 197 -0.89 10.53 -9.90
CA GLU A 197 -0.41 11.16 -11.13
C GLU A 197 1.13 11.15 -11.22
N ILE A 198 1.65 10.89 -12.42
CA ILE A 198 3.08 10.94 -12.73
C ILE A 198 3.52 12.41 -12.78
N ARG A 199 4.00 12.91 -11.63
CA ARG A 199 4.44 14.31 -11.48
C ARG A 199 5.92 14.55 -11.72
N SER A 200 6.74 13.50 -11.58
CA SER A 200 8.19 13.60 -11.68
C SER A 200 8.80 12.26 -12.12
N ILE A 201 9.76 12.32 -13.04
CA ILE A 201 10.51 11.15 -13.47
C ILE A 201 11.30 10.54 -12.31
N SER A 202 11.87 11.36 -11.42
CA SER A 202 12.64 10.89 -10.28
C SER A 202 11.77 10.10 -9.30
N LEU A 203 10.59 10.62 -8.98
CA LEU A 203 9.63 9.94 -8.10
C LEU A 203 9.09 8.65 -8.73
N THR A 204 8.81 8.68 -10.03
CA THR A 204 8.37 7.50 -10.80
C THR A 204 9.43 6.41 -10.81
N LEU A 205 10.69 6.77 -11.05
CA LEU A 205 11.82 5.85 -11.01
C LEU A 205 12.02 5.28 -9.61
N ASN A 206 11.82 6.08 -8.56
CA ASN A 206 11.88 5.62 -7.18
C ASN A 206 10.86 4.48 -6.95
N TYR A 207 9.58 4.71 -7.26
CA TYR A 207 8.53 3.69 -7.11
C TYR A 207 8.79 2.45 -7.96
N LEU A 208 9.24 2.64 -9.20
CA LEU A 208 9.59 1.53 -10.09
C LEU A 208 10.72 0.68 -9.49
N ILE A 209 11.81 1.32 -9.05
CA ILE A 209 12.98 0.63 -8.47
C ILE A 209 12.58 -0.11 -7.20
N PHE A 210 11.84 0.51 -6.28
CA PHE A 210 11.37 -0.16 -5.06
C PHE A 210 10.45 -1.33 -5.38
N SER A 211 9.55 -1.20 -6.36
CA SER A 211 8.71 -2.31 -6.80
C SER A 211 9.52 -3.48 -7.34
N LEU A 212 10.53 -3.19 -8.16
CA LEU A 212 11.40 -4.22 -8.72
C LEU A 212 12.23 -4.89 -7.63
N ILE A 213 12.84 -4.12 -6.70
CA ILE A 213 13.64 -4.66 -5.60
C ILE A 213 12.78 -5.56 -4.71
N PHE A 214 11.62 -5.09 -4.24
CA PHE A 214 10.77 -5.87 -3.33
C PHE A 214 10.23 -7.14 -4.01
N GLY A 215 9.78 -7.02 -5.27
CA GLY A 215 9.32 -8.19 -6.01
C GLY A 215 10.45 -9.18 -6.31
N ALA A 216 11.64 -8.71 -6.67
CA ALA A 216 12.82 -9.56 -6.84
C ALA A 216 13.20 -10.26 -5.53
N THR A 217 13.22 -9.55 -4.41
CA THR A 217 13.46 -10.13 -3.09
C THR A 217 12.45 -11.22 -2.77
N PHE A 218 11.15 -10.99 -3.03
CA PHE A 218 10.13 -12.01 -2.77
C PHE A 218 10.31 -13.27 -3.64
N ILE A 219 10.69 -13.10 -4.92
CA ILE A 219 11.04 -14.21 -5.82
C ILE A 219 12.25 -14.98 -5.29
N LEU A 220 13.30 -14.28 -4.86
CA LEU A 220 14.52 -14.89 -4.31
C LEU A 220 14.25 -15.62 -2.98
N LEU A 221 13.32 -15.11 -2.17
CA LEU A 221 12.80 -15.79 -0.98
C LEU A 221 11.81 -16.93 -1.31
N ARG A 222 11.69 -17.29 -2.60
CA ARG A 222 10.85 -18.38 -3.13
C ARG A 222 9.38 -18.21 -2.79
N PHE A 223 8.86 -16.98 -2.91
CA PHE A 223 7.47 -16.62 -2.59
C PHE A 223 7.06 -16.92 -1.16
N LYS A 224 8.00 -16.82 -0.23
CA LYS A 224 7.78 -16.97 1.20
C LYS A 224 8.30 -15.74 1.91
N ARG A 225 7.91 -15.62 3.17
CA ARG A 225 8.42 -14.58 4.08
C ARG A 225 8.02 -13.15 3.68
N LEU A 226 6.78 -12.97 3.20
CA LEU A 226 6.29 -11.65 2.81
C LEU A 226 6.27 -10.68 4.00
N GLU A 227 6.21 -11.21 5.23
CA GLU A 227 6.22 -10.41 6.46
C GLU A 227 7.47 -9.56 6.59
N ILE A 228 8.62 -10.02 6.10
CA ILE A 228 9.86 -9.22 6.12
C ILE A 228 9.68 -7.98 5.23
N LEU A 229 9.09 -8.14 4.05
CA LEU A 229 8.84 -7.03 3.13
C LEU A 229 7.79 -6.07 3.70
N ILE A 230 6.72 -6.59 4.31
CA ILE A 230 5.72 -5.78 5.02
C ILE A 230 6.40 -4.92 6.10
N VAL A 231 7.32 -5.49 6.89
CA VAL A 231 8.01 -4.74 7.95
C VAL A 231 8.94 -3.67 7.37
N ILE A 232 9.71 -3.99 6.32
CA ILE A 232 10.59 -3.01 5.69
C ILE A 232 9.78 -1.87 5.08
N HIS A 233 8.70 -2.19 4.35
CA HIS A 233 7.79 -1.18 3.79
C HIS A 233 7.18 -0.32 4.90
N PHE A 234 6.68 -0.95 5.97
CA PHE A 234 6.16 -0.23 7.13
C PHE A 234 7.18 0.76 7.69
N MET A 235 8.44 0.35 7.85
CA MET A 235 9.50 1.22 8.37
C MET A 235 9.81 2.40 7.44
N ILE A 236 9.80 2.18 6.11
CA ILE A 236 9.98 3.25 5.12
C ILE A 236 8.86 4.28 5.28
N ASN A 237 7.61 3.86 5.32
CA ASN A 237 6.48 4.79 5.42
C ASN A 237 6.37 5.43 6.81
N ALA A 238 6.66 4.67 7.87
CA ALA A 238 6.66 5.17 9.25
C ALA A 238 7.74 6.25 9.48
N SER A 239 8.75 6.33 8.60
CA SER A 239 9.73 7.41 8.66
C SER A 239 9.11 8.81 8.51
N LEU A 240 7.89 8.90 7.92
CA LEU A 240 7.10 10.14 7.87
C LEU A 240 6.78 10.72 9.26
N VAL A 241 6.84 9.91 10.32
CA VAL A 241 6.69 10.42 11.70
C VAL A 241 7.78 11.41 12.07
N PHE A 242 8.95 11.34 11.43
CA PHE A 242 10.12 12.15 11.76
C PHE A 242 10.35 13.33 10.83
N VAL A 243 9.50 13.54 9.81
CA VAL A 243 9.73 14.62 8.83
C VAL A 243 9.26 15.99 9.36
N PRO A 244 9.93 17.10 8.97
CA PRO A 244 9.53 18.47 9.28
C PRO A 244 8.46 19.02 8.33
#